data_AF-A0A258R7L5-F1
#
_entry.id   AF-A0A258R7L5-F1
#
_cell.length_a   1.000
_cell.length_b   1.000
_cell.length_c   1.000
_cell.angle_alpha   90.00
_cell.angle_beta   90.00
_cell.angle_gamma   90.00
#
_symmetry.space_group_name_H-M   'P 1'
#
loop_
_entity.id
_entity.type
_entity.pdbx_description
1 polymer ?
#
loop_
_entity_poly.entity_id
_entity_poly.type
_entity_poly.pdbx_seq_one_letter_code
_entity_poly.pdbx_strand_id
1 'polypeptide(L)'
;MTMCAVGVRAQRTSPAGFWQTLSDSTGKPSAIVEIFESGGRFHGRIVQLLEDEPGSVCTQCTGARKGEPLVGMVFLTGLSADGDEFTGGEILDPDDGRTYRARIKLTDGGDKLKVRGFLGLSIFGRTQTWLRSK
;
A
#
# COMPACT_ATOMS: atom_id res chain seq x y z
N MET A 1 35.87 -12.04 28.82
CA MET A 1 35.38 -10.81 28.16
C MET A 1 34.41 -11.26 27.08
N THR A 2 33.12 -11.30 27.38
CA THR A 2 32.10 -11.84 26.46
C THR A 2 31.71 -10.73 25.49
N MET A 3 32.08 -10.87 24.22
CA MET A 3 31.60 -9.96 23.16
C MET A 3 30.12 -10.23 22.90
N CYS A 4 29.26 -9.25 23.20
CA CYS A 4 27.90 -9.23 22.69
C CYS A 4 27.95 -8.90 21.19
N ALA A 5 27.58 -9.85 20.33
CA ALA A 5 27.37 -9.58 18.91
C ALA A 5 26.08 -8.75 18.76
N VAL A 6 26.23 -7.45 18.46
CA VAL A 6 25.09 -6.61 18.05
C VAL A 6 24.76 -6.98 16.61
N GLY A 7 23.67 -7.72 16.42
CA GLY A 7 23.17 -8.04 15.08
C GLY A 7 22.68 -6.78 14.37
N VAL A 8 23.45 -6.27 13.41
CA VAL A 8 23.00 -5.21 12.51
C VAL A 8 21.96 -5.83 11.57
N ARG A 9 20.67 -5.56 11.81
CA ARG A 9 19.63 -5.81 10.80
C ARG A 9 19.76 -4.76 9.71
N ALA A 10 20.04 -5.18 8.48
CA ALA A 10 19.97 -4.29 7.32
C ALA A 10 18.56 -3.71 7.22
N GLN A 11 18.44 -2.38 7.27
CA GLN A 11 17.16 -1.73 7.05
C GLN A 11 16.77 -1.91 5.58
N ARG A 12 15.54 -2.40 5.35
CA ARG A 12 14.98 -2.45 4.01
C ARG A 12 14.50 -1.05 3.64
N THR A 13 15.14 -0.46 2.63
CA THR A 13 14.86 0.90 2.17
C THR A 13 13.91 0.96 0.97
N SER A 14 13.67 -0.17 0.30
CA SER A 14 12.72 -0.26 -0.82
C SER A 14 11.32 -0.68 -0.34
N PRO A 15 10.26 -0.01 -0.84
CA PRO A 15 8.88 -0.37 -0.54
C PRO A 15 8.41 -1.56 -1.38
N ALA A 16 9.19 -1.97 -2.38
CA ALA A 16 8.86 -3.12 -3.22
C ALA A 16 8.70 -4.41 -2.39
N GLY A 17 7.81 -5.27 -2.86
CA GLY A 17 7.45 -6.54 -2.25
C GLY A 17 5.98 -6.64 -1.87
N PHE A 18 5.66 -7.68 -1.12
CA PHE A 18 4.28 -8.01 -0.74
C PHE A 18 3.92 -7.45 0.64
N TRP A 19 2.69 -6.99 0.76
CA TRP A 19 2.17 -6.34 1.95
C TRP A 19 0.75 -6.83 2.24
N GLN A 20 0.48 -7.10 3.50
CA GLN A 20 -0.85 -7.37 4.00
C GLN A 20 -1.51 -6.05 4.42
N THR A 21 -2.66 -5.77 3.84
CA THR A 21 -3.51 -4.63 4.20
C THR A 21 -4.46 -5.01 5.35
N LEU A 22 -5.02 -3.99 6.00
CA LEU A 22 -6.03 -4.16 7.03
C LEU A 22 -7.30 -3.44 6.60
N SER A 23 -8.47 -4.03 6.87
CA SER A 23 -9.75 -3.38 6.65
C SER A 23 -9.96 -2.26 7.68
N ASP A 24 -10.40 -1.09 7.21
CA ASP A 24 -10.73 0.06 8.06
C ASP A 24 -11.92 -0.24 8.98
N SER A 25 -12.82 -1.14 8.58
CA SER A 25 -14.05 -1.45 9.33
C SER A 25 -13.84 -2.54 10.40
N THR A 26 -13.03 -3.56 10.10
CA THR A 26 -12.84 -4.71 10.98
C THR A 26 -11.48 -4.75 11.68
N GLY A 27 -10.48 -4.02 11.15
CA GLY A 27 -9.08 -4.12 11.58
C GLY A 27 -8.41 -5.45 11.23
N LYS A 28 -9.08 -6.34 10.49
CA LYS A 28 -8.57 -7.66 10.11
C LYS A 28 -7.77 -7.60 8.80
N PRO A 29 -6.94 -8.62 8.53
CA PRO A 29 -6.28 -8.76 7.23
C PRO A 29 -7.31 -8.75 6.09
N SER A 30 -7.17 -7.82 5.14
CA SER A 30 -8.16 -7.61 4.07
C SER A 30 -7.66 -8.10 2.71
N ALA A 31 -6.41 -7.81 2.36
CA ALA A 31 -5.80 -8.24 1.11
C ALA A 31 -4.29 -8.42 1.23
N ILE A 32 -3.71 -9.17 0.29
CA ILE A 32 -2.28 -9.09 -0.04
C ILE A 32 -2.13 -8.22 -1.28
N VAL A 33 -1.21 -7.27 -1.22
CA VAL A 33 -0.88 -6.36 -2.31
C VAL A 33 0.61 -6.44 -2.62
N GLU A 34 0.97 -6.28 -3.89
CA GLU A 34 2.36 -6.17 -4.32
C GLU A 34 2.66 -4.72 -4.64
N ILE A 35 3.71 -4.17 -4.04
CA ILE A 35 4.35 -2.94 -4.50
C ILE A 35 5.49 -3.32 -5.44
N PHE A 36 5.50 -2.74 -6.64
CA PHE A 36 6.50 -3.00 -7.67
C PHE A 36 6.97 -1.69 -8.31
N GLU A 37 8.19 -1.70 -8.83
CA GLU A 37 8.77 -0.57 -9.56
C GLU A 37 8.55 -0.74 -11.06
N SER A 38 8.15 0.34 -11.73
CA SER A 38 8.06 0.42 -13.20
C SER A 38 8.41 1.83 -13.64
N GLY A 39 9.37 1.98 -14.55
CA GLY A 39 9.78 3.28 -15.08
C GLY A 39 10.27 4.27 -14.01
N GLY A 40 10.94 3.79 -12.96
CA GLY A 40 11.46 4.62 -11.86
C GLY A 40 10.38 5.11 -10.88
N ARG A 41 9.15 4.58 -10.97
CA ARG A 41 8.04 4.88 -10.06
C ARG A 41 7.54 3.60 -9.42
N PHE A 42 7.00 3.72 -8.20
CA PHE A 42 6.38 2.63 -7.48
C PHE A 42 4.87 2.62 -7.69
N HIS A 43 4.35 1.42 -7.91
CA HIS A 43 2.95 1.11 -8.12
C HIS A 43 2.54 -0.03 -7.18
N GLY A 44 1.25 -0.18 -6.92
CA GLY A 44 0.70 -1.24 -6.12
C GLY A 44 -0.48 -1.91 -6.79
N ARG A 45 -0.50 -3.25 -6.77
CA ARG A 45 -1.62 -4.06 -7.27
C ARG A 45 -2.12 -5.04 -6.22
N ILE A 46 -3.41 -5.33 -6.25
CA ILE A 46 -4.00 -6.38 -5.40
C ILE A 46 -3.63 -7.74 -5.99
N VAL A 47 -3.06 -8.63 -5.18
CA VAL A 47 -2.70 -9.99 -5.61
C VAL A 47 -3.63 -11.05 -5.03
N GLN A 48 -4.21 -10.81 -3.86
CA GLN A 48 -5.14 -11.71 -3.21
C GLN A 48 -6.09 -10.95 -2.29
N LEU A 49 -7.36 -11.35 -2.27
CA LEU A 49 -8.35 -10.91 -1.28
C LEU A 49 -8.41 -11.93 -0.13
N LEU A 50 -8.52 -11.43 1.09
CA LEU A 50 -8.56 -12.25 2.32
C LEU A 50 -9.94 -12.21 3.00
N GLU A 51 -10.68 -11.10 2.84
CA GLU A 51 -12.05 -10.96 3.34
C GLU A 51 -13.11 -11.15 2.25
N ASP A 52 -12.80 -10.79 1.00
CA ASP A 52 -13.71 -10.86 -0.13
C ASP A 52 -13.47 -12.09 -1.02
N GLU A 53 -14.49 -12.47 -1.79
CA GLU A 53 -14.40 -13.52 -2.81
C GLU A 53 -13.37 -13.15 -3.90
N PRO A 54 -12.56 -14.10 -4.41
CA PRO A 54 -11.53 -13.82 -5.43
C PRO A 54 -12.04 -13.14 -6.71
N GLY A 55 -13.32 -13.31 -7.04
CA GLY A 55 -13.99 -12.72 -8.20
C GLY A 55 -14.62 -11.35 -7.95
N SER A 56 -14.43 -10.76 -6.77
CA SER A 56 -14.98 -9.44 -6.43
C SER A 56 -14.46 -8.35 -7.38
N VAL A 57 -15.36 -7.42 -7.72
CA VAL A 57 -15.13 -6.31 -8.64
C VAL A 57 -15.32 -4.98 -7.92
N CYS A 58 -14.72 -3.90 -8.42
CA CYS A 58 -14.97 -2.58 -7.86
C CYS A 58 -16.36 -2.05 -8.24
N THR A 59 -17.33 -2.21 -7.34
CA THR A 59 -18.72 -1.80 -7.57
C THR A 59 -18.94 -0.30 -7.38
N GLN A 60 -18.18 0.34 -6.48
CA GLN A 60 -18.24 1.77 -6.18
C GLN A 60 -17.45 2.62 -7.17
N CYS A 61 -16.49 2.02 -7.89
CA CYS A 61 -15.73 2.70 -8.92
C CYS A 61 -16.62 3.24 -10.05
N THR A 62 -16.11 4.27 -10.74
CA THR A 62 -16.79 4.89 -11.89
C THR A 62 -15.97 4.77 -13.16
N GLY A 63 -16.59 5.04 -14.31
CA GLY A 63 -15.93 5.00 -15.61
C GLY A 63 -15.35 3.61 -15.92
N ALA A 64 -14.14 3.59 -16.49
CA ALA A 64 -13.44 2.36 -16.88
C ALA A 64 -13.10 1.43 -15.71
N ARG A 65 -13.10 1.94 -14.47
CA ARG A 65 -12.80 1.16 -13.26
C ARG A 65 -14.03 0.43 -12.71
N LYS A 66 -15.24 0.78 -13.16
CA LYS A 66 -16.47 0.17 -12.67
C LYS A 66 -16.57 -1.28 -13.15
N GLY A 67 -16.73 -2.21 -12.22
CA GLY A 67 -16.84 -3.63 -12.54
C GLY A 67 -15.50 -4.29 -12.93
N GLU A 68 -14.39 -3.58 -12.81
CA GLU A 68 -13.05 -4.16 -12.97
C GLU A 68 -12.78 -5.12 -11.79
N PRO A 69 -12.21 -6.31 -12.03
CA PRO A 69 -11.78 -7.22 -10.96
C PRO A 69 -10.83 -6.53 -9.98
N LEU A 70 -11.04 -6.76 -8.68
CA LEU A 70 -10.14 -6.23 -7.65
C LEU A 70 -8.77 -6.91 -7.75
N VAL A 71 -8.73 -8.23 -7.86
CA VAL A 71 -7.47 -8.96 -8.08
C VAL A 71 -6.86 -8.55 -9.42
N GLY A 72 -5.60 -8.11 -9.39
CA GLY A 72 -4.87 -7.57 -10.54
C GLY A 72 -5.01 -6.06 -10.72
N MET A 73 -5.96 -5.40 -10.04
CA MET A 73 -6.13 -3.95 -10.13
C MET A 73 -4.91 -3.21 -9.60
N VAL A 74 -4.32 -2.36 -10.44
CA VAL A 74 -3.31 -1.38 -10.02
C VAL A 74 -4.03 -0.19 -9.40
N PHE A 75 -4.05 -0.14 -8.07
CA PHE A 75 -4.78 0.85 -7.28
C PHE A 75 -3.88 1.94 -6.70
N LEU A 76 -2.58 1.66 -6.51
CA LEU A 76 -1.57 2.63 -6.07
C LEU A 76 -0.65 2.93 -7.24
N THR A 77 -0.39 4.20 -7.54
CA THR A 77 0.39 4.57 -8.73
C THR A 77 1.30 5.77 -8.50
N GLY A 78 2.40 5.82 -9.25
CA GLY A 78 3.13 7.04 -9.52
C GLY A 78 4.06 7.55 -8.42
N LEU A 79 4.22 6.79 -7.33
CA LEU A 79 5.06 7.17 -6.20
C LEU A 79 6.53 7.25 -6.61
N SER A 80 7.24 8.28 -6.14
CA SER A 80 8.68 8.45 -6.30
C SER A 80 9.34 8.68 -4.96
N ALA A 81 10.59 8.27 -4.81
CA ALA A 81 11.36 8.51 -3.59
C ALA A 81 11.52 10.02 -3.32
N ASP A 82 11.34 10.41 -2.07
CA ASP A 82 11.42 11.79 -1.59
C ASP A 82 11.92 11.77 -0.13
N GLY A 83 13.23 11.89 0.04
CA GLY A 83 13.88 11.76 1.35
C GLY A 83 13.68 10.36 1.96
N ASP A 84 12.97 10.29 3.08
CA ASP A 84 12.65 9.06 3.80
C ASP A 84 11.22 8.54 3.54
N GLU A 85 10.53 9.14 2.57
CA GLU A 85 9.18 8.78 2.13
C GLU A 85 9.15 8.52 0.62
N PHE A 86 8.01 8.05 0.13
CA PHE A 86 7.68 8.04 -1.29
C PHE A 86 6.39 8.83 -1.48
N THR A 87 6.43 9.83 -2.36
CA THR A 87 5.36 10.84 -2.50
C THR A 87 4.99 11.02 -3.97
N GLY A 88 4.05 11.94 -4.25
CA GLY A 88 3.65 12.31 -5.61
C GLY A 88 2.74 11.31 -6.33
N GLY A 89 2.34 10.23 -5.65
CA GLY A 89 1.47 9.20 -6.20
C GLY A 89 0.00 9.39 -5.85
N GLU A 90 -0.81 8.44 -6.31
CA GLU A 90 -2.25 8.37 -6.06
C GLU A 90 -2.67 6.96 -5.67
N ILE A 91 -3.74 6.86 -4.87
CA ILE A 91 -4.35 5.61 -4.42
C ILE A 91 -5.86 5.64 -4.67
N LEU A 92 -6.38 4.63 -5.37
CA LEU A 92 -7.81 4.36 -5.50
C LEU A 92 -8.26 3.52 -4.30
N ASP A 93 -9.30 3.97 -3.62
CA ASP A 93 -10.02 3.21 -2.58
C ASP A 93 -11.21 2.50 -3.24
N PRO A 94 -11.22 1.16 -3.37
CA PRO A 94 -12.33 0.44 -3.97
C PRO A 94 -13.64 0.51 -3.16
N ASP A 95 -13.56 0.82 -1.86
CA ASP A 95 -14.71 0.85 -0.96
C ASP A 95 -15.57 2.11 -1.15
N ASP A 96 -14.98 3.20 -1.64
CA ASP A 96 -15.70 4.44 -2.00
C ASP A 96 -15.57 4.83 -3.47
N GLY A 97 -14.73 4.12 -4.23
CA GLY A 97 -14.51 4.34 -5.66
C GLY A 97 -13.73 5.61 -6.00
N ARG A 98 -13.09 6.27 -5.02
CA ARG A 98 -12.42 7.56 -5.19
C ARG A 98 -10.91 7.41 -5.20
N THR A 99 -10.27 8.31 -5.95
CA THR A 99 -8.81 8.44 -6.00
C THR A 99 -8.33 9.56 -5.09
N TYR A 100 -7.28 9.28 -4.32
CA TYR A 100 -6.67 10.15 -3.34
C TYR A 100 -5.21 10.36 -3.67
N ARG A 101 -4.64 11.50 -3.26
CA ARG A 101 -3.18 11.64 -3.25
C ARG A 101 -2.59 10.69 -2.22
N ALA A 102 -1.47 10.08 -2.58
CA ALA A 102 -0.83 9.05 -1.77
C ALA A 102 0.60 9.44 -1.40
N ARG A 103 0.99 9.07 -0.18
CA ARG A 103 2.38 8.93 0.21
C ARG A 103 2.57 7.71 1.09
N ILE A 104 3.75 7.10 1.02
CA ILE A 104 4.09 5.92 1.82
C ILE A 104 5.42 6.11 2.54
N LYS A 105 5.55 5.49 3.70
CA LYS A 105 6.77 5.52 4.51
C LYS A 105 7.06 4.16 5.10
N LEU A 106 8.29 3.69 4.91
CA LEU A 106 8.78 2.49 5.59
C LEU A 106 9.08 2.81 7.04
N THR A 107 8.64 1.93 7.92
CA THR A 107 8.84 2.03 9.37
C THR A 107 9.23 0.67 9.92
N ASP A 108 9.68 0.63 11.17
CA ASP A 108 10.02 -0.64 11.86
C ASP A 108 11.05 -1.48 11.08
N GLY A 109 12.16 -0.84 10.68
CA GLY A 109 13.22 -1.49 9.88
C GLY A 109 12.80 -1.90 8.47
N GLY A 110 11.63 -1.45 8.01
CA GLY A 110 11.04 -1.79 6.73
C GLY A 110 10.01 -2.92 6.80
N ASP A 111 9.64 -3.40 8.00
CA ASP A 111 8.63 -4.44 8.19
C ASP A 111 7.20 -3.89 8.20
N LYS A 112 7.04 -2.57 8.33
CA LYS A 112 5.75 -1.87 8.28
C LYS A 112 5.77 -0.76 7.24
N LEU A 113 4.66 -0.60 6.55
CA LEU A 113 4.46 0.50 5.59
C LEU A 113 3.30 1.37 6.05
N LYS A 114 3.56 2.63 6.38
CA LYS A 114 2.51 3.61 6.57
C LYS A 114 2.06 4.10 5.21
N VAL A 115 0.78 3.95 4.89
CA VAL A 115 0.16 4.39 3.65
C VAL A 115 -0.86 5.45 3.97
N ARG A 116 -0.71 6.66 3.41
CA ARG A 116 -1.63 7.78 3.63
C ARG A 116 -2.29 8.22 2.34
N GLY A 117 -3.62 8.16 2.30
CA GLY A 117 -4.47 8.75 1.26
C GLY A 117 -5.09 10.06 1.76
N PHE A 118 -5.10 11.12 0.95
CA PHE A 118 -5.66 12.42 1.33
C PHE A 118 -6.21 13.23 0.15
N LEU A 119 -7.14 14.14 0.44
CA LEU A 119 -7.71 15.11 -0.52
C LEU A 119 -7.15 16.50 -0.23
N GLY A 120 -6.54 17.17 -1.20
CA GLY A 120 -6.04 18.52 -0.98
C GLY A 120 -4.89 18.53 0.06
N LEU A 121 -5.02 19.30 1.12
CA LEU A 121 -4.00 19.34 2.17
C LEU A 121 -3.86 17.99 2.86
N SER A 122 -2.64 17.60 3.20
CA SER A 122 -2.33 16.28 3.77
C SER A 122 -3.03 15.98 5.09
N ILE A 123 -3.60 16.98 5.77
CA ILE A 123 -4.39 16.83 7.00
C ILE A 123 -5.76 16.18 6.76
N PHE A 124 -6.34 16.32 5.55
CA PHE A 124 -7.65 15.76 5.21
C PHE A 124 -7.48 14.38 4.56
N GLY A 125 -7.19 13.38 5.38
CA GLY A 125 -6.93 12.03 4.91
C GLY A 125 -6.76 10.99 6.00
N ARG A 126 -6.65 9.74 5.59
CA ARG A 126 -6.52 8.55 6.45
C ARG A 126 -5.14 7.93 6.27
N THR A 127 -4.61 7.34 7.35
CA THR A 127 -3.36 6.57 7.30
C THR A 127 -3.64 5.15 7.76
N GLN A 128 -3.24 4.18 6.95
CA GLN A 128 -3.19 2.77 7.31
C GLN A 128 -1.74 2.33 7.55
N THR A 129 -1.58 1.25 8.31
CA THR A 129 -0.30 0.56 8.44
C THR A 129 -0.43 -0.83 7.84
N TRP A 130 0.30 -1.09 6.78
CA TRP A 130 0.40 -2.42 6.17
C TRP A 130 1.60 -3.17 6.75
N LEU A 131 1.46 -4.49 6.83
CA LEU A 131 2.49 -5.38 7.36
C LEU A 131 3.19 -6.07 6.20
N ARG A 132 4.53 -6.12 6.23
CA ARG A 132 5.26 -6.80 5.16
C ARG A 132 4.92 -8.29 5.18
N SER A 133 4.42 -8.81 4.07
CA SER A 133 4.18 -10.23 3.89
C SER A 133 5.50 -10.91 3.54
N LYS A 134 5.74 -12.09 4.11
CA LYS A 134 6.93 -12.90 3.83
C LYS A 134 6.70 -13.79 2.63
#